data_AF-A0A961QKA9-F1
#
_entry.id   AF-A0A961QKA9-F1
#
_cell.length_a   1.000
_cell.length_b   1.000
_cell.length_c   1.000
_cell.angle_alpha   90.00
_cell.angle_beta   90.00
_cell.angle_gamma   90.00
#
_symmetry.space_group_name_H-M   'P 1'
#
loop_
_entity.id
_entity.type
_entity.pdbx_description
1 polymer ?
#
loop_
_entity_poly.entity_id
_entity_poly.type
_entity_poly.pdbx_seq_one_letter_code
_entity_poly.pdbx_strand_id
1 'polypeptide(L)'
;RIYGCDDCLAACPWNKFAAEAREVKYAARADLVAPNLAALAALDDAGFRALFSGSPIKRIGRDRFVRNVLYAIGNSGEAGLAASARALLADADATVRDAAHWALSRLQQG
;
A
#
# COMPACT_ATOMS: atom_id res chain seq x y z
N ARG A 1 4.32 -2.24 5.15
CA ARG A 1 4.45 -2.61 3.71
C ARG A 1 3.04 -2.73 3.12
N ILE A 2 2.84 -2.33 1.86
CA ILE A 2 1.52 -2.36 1.18
C ILE A 2 1.39 -3.56 0.22
N TYR A 3 2.51 -4.01 -0.35
CA TYR A 3 2.58 -5.13 -1.28
C TYR A 3 3.87 -5.92 -1.06
N GLY A 4 3.79 -7.25 -1.08
CA GLY A 4 4.93 -8.13 -0.84
C GLY A 4 5.40 -8.18 0.62
N CYS A 5 6.26 -9.16 0.91
CA CYS A 5 6.96 -9.30 2.18
C CYS A 5 8.32 -9.95 1.93
N ASP A 6 9.39 -9.28 2.36
CA ASP A 6 10.77 -9.76 2.20
C ASP A 6 11.41 -10.13 3.54
N ASP A 7 10.61 -10.34 4.59
CA ASP A 7 11.14 -10.65 5.93
C ASP A 7 11.87 -12.00 5.96
N CYS A 8 11.39 -12.98 5.19
CA CYS A 8 12.08 -14.26 5.03
C CYS A 8 13.41 -14.12 4.29
N LEU A 9 13.50 -13.18 3.35
CA LEU A 9 14.74 -12.86 2.63
C LEU A 9 15.72 -12.09 3.52
N ALA A 10 15.23 -11.17 4.35
CA ALA A 10 16.06 -10.37 5.27
C ALA A 10 16.68 -11.21 6.39
N ALA A 11 15.97 -12.21 6.90
CA ALA A 11 16.46 -13.10 7.95
C ALA A 11 17.37 -14.23 7.43
N CYS A 12 17.47 -14.42 6.11
CA CYS A 12 18.16 -15.57 5.52
C CYS A 12 19.70 -15.41 5.61
N PRO A 13 20.43 -16.38 6.21
CA PRO A 13 21.89 -16.32 6.34
C PRO A 13 22.62 -16.27 4.98
N TRP A 14 22.03 -16.85 3.95
CA TRP A 14 22.58 -16.88 2.59
C TRP A 14 22.41 -15.55 1.85
N ASN A 15 21.35 -14.81 2.17
CA ASN A 15 21.02 -13.57 1.51
C ASN A 15 21.89 -12.39 2.02
N LYS A 16 22.63 -12.59 3.12
CA LYS A 16 23.65 -11.65 3.61
C LYS A 16 24.76 -11.37 2.57
N PHE A 17 24.97 -12.30 1.63
CA PHE A 17 25.95 -12.18 0.55
C PHE A 17 25.33 -11.75 -0.78
N ALA A 18 24.01 -11.56 -0.85
CA ALA A 18 23.34 -11.13 -2.07
C ALA A 18 23.66 -9.67 -2.37
N ALA A 19 23.97 -9.39 -3.64
CA ALA A 19 24.16 -8.03 -4.14
C ALA A 19 22.88 -7.52 -4.80
N GLU A 20 22.60 -6.23 -4.66
CA GLU A 20 21.50 -5.60 -5.39
C GLU A 20 21.67 -5.80 -6.90
N ALA A 21 20.58 -6.19 -7.57
CA ALA A 21 20.56 -6.38 -9.00
C ALA A 21 20.83 -5.04 -9.71
N ARG A 22 21.84 -5.00 -10.58
CA ARG A 22 22.23 -3.80 -11.34
C ARG A 22 21.31 -3.48 -12.52
N GLU A 23 20.28 -4.28 -12.74
CA GLU A 23 19.31 -4.05 -13.81
C GLU A 23 18.35 -2.92 -13.41
N VAL A 24 18.46 -1.80 -14.11
CA VAL A 24 17.67 -0.56 -13.92
C VAL A 24 16.14 -0.81 -13.94
N LYS A 25 15.68 -1.88 -14.58
CA LYS A 25 14.26 -2.27 -14.63
C LYS A 25 13.70 -2.77 -13.30
N TYR A 26 14.56 -3.15 -12.35
CA TYR A 26 14.17 -3.65 -11.02
C TYR A 26 14.36 -2.60 -9.90
N ALA A 27 14.90 -1.42 -10.22
CA ALA A 27 14.97 -0.35 -9.25
C ALA A 27 13.56 0.08 -8.85
N ALA A 28 13.26 0.02 -7.54
CA ALA A 28 12.05 0.63 -7.01
C ALA A 28 12.05 2.11 -7.40
N ARG A 29 11.01 2.56 -8.11
CA ARG A 29 10.84 3.99 -8.42
C ARG A 29 10.89 4.77 -7.11
N ALA A 30 11.66 5.86 -7.05
CA ALA A 30 11.88 6.63 -5.82
C ALA A 30 10.56 7.02 -5.12
N ASP A 31 9.50 7.23 -5.90
CA ASP A 31 8.14 7.55 -5.45
C ASP A 31 7.46 6.42 -4.64
N LEU A 32 8.03 5.22 -4.61
CA LEU A 32 7.53 4.04 -3.88
C LEU A 32 8.29 3.74 -2.57
N VAL A 33 9.34 4.51 -2.25
CA VAL A 33 10.18 4.28 -1.06
C VAL A 33 9.52 4.83 0.22
N ALA A 34 8.67 5.85 0.09
CA ALA A 34 7.78 6.33 1.15
C ALA A 34 6.49 6.90 0.50
N PRO A 35 5.59 6.04 0.01
CA PRO A 35 4.49 6.51 -0.81
C PRO A 35 3.50 7.30 0.05
N ASN A 36 3.08 8.45 -0.45
CA ASN A 36 2.03 9.25 0.17
C ASN A 36 0.74 8.42 0.28
N LEU A 37 0.44 7.94 1.49
CA LEU A 37 -0.68 7.03 1.75
C LEU A 37 -2.03 7.66 1.38
N ALA A 38 -2.17 8.98 1.55
CA ALA A 38 -3.37 9.69 1.15
C ALA A 38 -3.55 9.66 -0.38
N ALA A 39 -2.47 9.90 -1.14
CA ALA A 39 -2.52 9.84 -2.61
C ALA A 39 -2.83 8.43 -3.12
N LEU A 40 -2.27 7.40 -2.47
CA LEU A 40 -2.55 6.01 -2.84
C LEU A 40 -3.98 5.57 -2.51
N ALA A 41 -4.55 6.05 -1.40
CA ALA A 41 -5.93 5.76 -1.02
C ALA A 41 -6.94 6.39 -1.99
N ALA A 42 -6.58 7.51 -2.62
CA ALA A 42 -7.42 8.24 -3.56
C ALA A 42 -7.45 7.64 -4.99
N LEU A 43 -6.72 6.55 -5.25
CA LEU A 43 -6.68 5.94 -6.58
C LEU A 43 -8.03 5.32 -6.96
N ASP A 44 -8.54 5.73 -8.12
CA ASP A 44 -9.58 5.03 -8.86
C ASP A 44 -8.98 3.91 -9.74
N ASP A 45 -9.81 3.12 -10.42
CA ASP A 45 -9.33 2.01 -11.25
C ASP A 45 -8.44 2.49 -12.40
N ALA A 46 -8.76 3.63 -13.02
CA ALA A 46 -7.98 4.21 -14.10
C ALA A 46 -6.59 4.65 -13.62
N GLY A 47 -6.54 5.42 -12.53
CA GLY A 47 -5.30 5.88 -11.90
C GLY A 47 -4.44 4.72 -11.39
N PHE A 48 -5.05 3.71 -10.78
CA PHE A 48 -4.36 2.49 -10.36
C PHE A 48 -3.70 1.77 -11.55
N ARG A 49 -4.45 1.56 -12.65
CA ARG A 49 -3.94 0.87 -13.84
C ARG A 49 -2.81 1.64 -14.53
N ALA A 50 -2.89 2.96 -14.53
CA ALA A 50 -1.85 3.83 -15.08
C ALA A 50 -0.59 3.76 -14.22
N LEU A 51 -0.73 3.96 -12.89
CA LEU A 51 0.38 4.00 -11.96
C LEU A 51 1.15 2.67 -11.90
N PHE A 52 0.44 1.54 -11.89
CA PHE A 52 1.04 0.22 -11.79
C PHE A 52 1.20 -0.50 -13.15
N SER A 53 1.14 0.23 -14.26
CA SER A 53 1.39 -0.36 -15.58
C SER A 53 2.78 -1.02 -15.64
N GLY A 54 2.85 -2.27 -16.11
CA GLY A 54 4.09 -3.06 -16.14
C GLY A 54 4.56 -3.61 -14.78
N SER A 55 3.86 -3.31 -13.68
CA SER A 55 4.19 -3.83 -12.34
C SER A 55 3.39 -5.09 -11.99
N PRO A 56 3.97 -6.05 -11.24
CA PRO A 56 3.22 -7.17 -10.66
C PRO A 56 2.03 -6.73 -9.79
N ILE A 57 2.10 -5.53 -9.19
CA ILE A 57 1.03 -4.95 -8.36
C ILE A 57 -0.28 -4.83 -9.15
N LYS A 58 -0.22 -4.55 -10.47
CA LYS A 58 -1.42 -4.43 -11.30
C LYS A 58 -2.32 -5.67 -11.26
N ARG A 59 -1.75 -6.87 -11.02
CA ARG A 59 -2.49 -8.14 -11.00
C ARG A 59 -3.48 -8.26 -9.84
N ILE A 60 -3.24 -7.60 -8.71
CA ILE A 60 -4.12 -7.71 -7.54
C ILE A 60 -5.38 -6.85 -7.64
N GLY A 61 -5.37 -5.87 -8.54
CA GLY A 61 -6.45 -4.91 -8.73
C GLY A 61 -6.47 -3.78 -7.69
N ARG A 62 -7.22 -2.72 -8.00
CA ARG A 62 -7.32 -1.51 -7.19
C ARG A 62 -7.83 -1.81 -5.78
N ASP A 63 -8.88 -2.60 -5.63
CA ASP A 63 -9.55 -2.74 -4.33
C ASP A 63 -8.67 -3.44 -3.29
N ARG A 64 -7.98 -4.54 -3.67
CA ARG A 64 -7.03 -5.19 -2.77
C ARG A 64 -5.87 -4.28 -2.41
N PHE A 65 -5.42 -3.46 -3.35
CA PHE A 65 -4.35 -2.50 -3.13
C PHE A 65 -4.80 -1.41 -2.14
N VAL A 66 -5.92 -0.73 -2.41
CA VAL A 66 -6.46 0.33 -1.54
C VAL A 66 -6.82 -0.20 -0.15
N ARG A 67 -7.37 -1.41 -0.05
CA ARG A 67 -7.57 -2.10 1.23
C ARG A 67 -6.24 -2.24 2.01
N ASN A 68 -5.15 -2.63 1.35
CA ASN A 68 -3.84 -2.71 2.01
C ASN A 68 -3.29 -1.33 2.40
N VAL A 69 -3.57 -0.28 1.60
CA VAL A 69 -3.24 1.10 1.95
C VAL A 69 -4.00 1.54 3.20
N LEU A 70 -5.29 1.22 3.32
CA LEU A 70 -6.09 1.50 4.51
C LEU A 70 -5.53 0.80 5.76
N TYR A 71 -5.07 -0.44 5.63
CA TYR A 71 -4.36 -1.11 6.72
C TYR A 71 -3.05 -0.39 7.08
N ALA A 72 -2.29 0.09 6.10
CA ALA A 72 -1.09 0.89 6.35
C ALA A 72 -1.42 2.22 7.05
N ILE A 73 -2.50 2.90 6.64
CA ILE A 73 -3.01 4.12 7.29
C ILE A 73 -3.33 3.84 8.77
N GLY A 74 -4.14 2.81 9.07
CA GLY A 74 -4.48 2.50 10.47
C GLY A 74 -3.28 2.07 11.30
N ASN A 75 -2.29 1.40 10.71
CA ASN A 75 -1.06 1.02 11.40
C ASN A 75 -0.09 2.18 11.61
N SER A 76 -0.16 3.24 10.79
CA SER A 76 0.72 4.41 10.92
C SER A 76 0.48 5.20 12.21
N GLY A 77 -0.75 5.20 12.73
CA GLY A 77 -1.15 6.07 13.84
C GLY A 77 -1.25 7.55 13.48
N GLU A 78 -1.07 7.92 12.20
CA GLU A 78 -1.09 9.32 11.77
C GLU A 78 -2.53 9.85 11.66
N ALA A 79 -2.98 10.59 12.68
CA ALA A 79 -4.33 11.16 12.73
C ALA A 79 -4.70 12.01 11.49
N GLY A 80 -3.71 12.65 10.84
CA GLY A 80 -3.89 13.42 9.62
C GLY A 80 -4.43 12.60 8.42
N LEU A 81 -4.27 11.27 8.44
CA LEU A 81 -4.75 10.38 7.39
C LEU A 81 -6.23 9.96 7.58
N ALA A 82 -6.86 10.34 8.69
CA ALA A 82 -8.26 9.98 8.96
C ALA A 82 -9.22 10.48 7.88
N ALA A 83 -8.95 11.63 7.27
CA ALA A 83 -9.77 12.14 6.15
C ALA A 83 -9.73 11.19 4.94
N SER A 84 -8.56 10.63 4.62
CA SER A 84 -8.37 9.68 3.51
C SER A 84 -9.13 8.39 3.75
N ALA A 85 -9.09 7.85 4.97
CA ALA A 85 -9.86 6.66 5.33
C ALA A 85 -11.38 6.94 5.29
N ARG A 86 -11.82 8.09 5.79
CA ARG A 86 -13.24 8.47 5.83
C ARG A 86 -13.87 8.58 4.43
N ALA A 87 -13.09 9.04 3.44
CA ALA A 87 -13.56 9.14 2.05
C ALA A 87 -13.96 7.78 1.44
N LEU A 88 -13.45 6.67 1.98
CA LEU A 88 -13.65 5.32 1.46
C LEU A 88 -14.74 4.52 2.20
N LEU A 89 -15.44 5.13 3.15
CA LEU A 89 -16.55 4.46 3.87
C LEU A 89 -17.74 4.11 2.99
N ALA A 90 -17.88 4.77 1.83
CA ALA A 90 -18.95 4.53 0.86
C ALA A 90 -18.42 3.90 -0.44
N ASP A 91 -17.21 3.35 -0.43
CA ASP A 91 -16.63 2.67 -1.60
C ASP A 91 -17.55 1.53 -2.09
N ALA A 92 -17.57 1.26 -3.40
CA ALA A 92 -18.41 0.21 -3.96
C ALA A 92 -18.00 -1.19 -3.46
N ASP A 93 -16.70 -1.41 -3.22
CA ASP A 93 -16.19 -2.67 -2.71
C ASP A 93 -16.35 -2.77 -1.18
N ALA A 94 -16.95 -3.87 -0.71
CA ALA A 94 -17.21 -4.08 0.71
C ALA A 94 -15.93 -4.20 1.53
N THR A 95 -14.88 -4.81 0.99
CA THR A 95 -13.62 -5.01 1.72
C THR A 95 -12.86 -3.70 1.91
N VAL A 96 -12.99 -2.78 0.96
CA VAL A 96 -12.46 -1.41 1.08
C VAL A 96 -13.20 -0.65 2.17
N ARG A 97 -14.54 -0.70 2.21
CA ARG A 97 -15.33 -0.07 3.29
C ARG A 97 -14.97 -0.62 4.67
N ASP A 98 -14.86 -1.94 4.80
CA ASP A 98 -14.49 -2.59 6.06
C ASP A 98 -13.10 -2.16 6.55
N ALA A 99 -12.12 -2.11 5.64
CA ALA A 99 -10.78 -1.63 5.96
C ALA A 99 -10.76 -0.14 6.34
N ALA A 100 -11.62 0.68 5.74
CA ALA A 100 -11.75 2.09 6.08
C ALA A 100 -12.30 2.30 7.50
N HIS A 101 -13.32 1.53 7.88
CA HIS A 101 -13.83 1.50 9.25
C HIS A 101 -12.74 1.08 10.25
N TRP A 102 -12.00 0.02 9.94
CA TRP A 102 -10.89 -0.45 10.79
C TRP A 102 -9.78 0.60 10.93
N ALA A 103 -9.40 1.26 9.83
CA ALA A 103 -8.35 2.27 9.87
C ALA A 103 -8.75 3.46 10.77
N LEU A 104 -9.99 3.94 10.65
CA LEU A 104 -10.50 5.01 11.50
C LEU A 104 -10.54 4.61 12.97
N SER A 105 -10.97 3.39 13.31
CA SER A 105 -11.01 2.95 14.70
C SER A 105 -9.60 2.87 15.31
N ARG A 106 -8.60 2.47 14.54
CA ARG A 106 -7.19 2.47 14.97
C ARG A 106 -6.65 3.88 15.20
N LEU A 107 -6.96 4.83 14.31
CA LEU A 107 -6.52 6.23 14.43
C LEU A 107 -7.20 7.00 15.57
N GLN A 108 -8.33 6.50 16.08
CA GLN A 108 -9.02 7.08 17.24
C GLN A 108 -8.53 6.53 18.60
N GLN A 109 -7.74 5.46 18.59
CA GLN A 109 -7.22 4.80 19.78
C GLN A 109 -5.78 5.23 20.15
N GLY A 110 -5.17 6.14 19.37
CA GLY A 110 -3.87 6.74 19.65
C GLY A 110 -4.00 8.20 20.04
#